data_AF-A0A3B9PKG4-F1
#
_entry.id   AF-A0A3B9PKG4-F1
#
_cell.length_a   1.000
_cell.length_b   1.000
_cell.length_c   1.000
_cell.angle_alpha   90.00
_cell.angle_beta   90.00
_cell.angle_gamma   90.00
#
_symmetry.space_group_name_H-M   'P 1'
#
loop_
_entity.id
_entity.type
_entity.pdbx_description
1 polymer ?
#
loop_
_entity_poly.entity_id
_entity_poly.type
_entity_poly.pdbx_seq_one_letter_code
_entity_poly.pdbx_strand_id
1 'polypeptide(L)' 'GYAVFGKVIKGMDVVEKIGKVATGNRGFHQNVPVEPVVIESARVVEAAKPAKKNAK' A
#
# COMPACT_ATOMS: atom_id res chain seq x y z
N GLY A 1 17.44 8.27 7.55
CA GLY A 1 16.35 8.79 6.70
C GLY A 1 15.84 7.69 5.79
N TYR A 2 14.68 7.86 5.16
CA TYR A 2 14.07 6.85 4.30
C TYR A 2 14.01 7.34 2.84
N ALA A 3 14.37 6.47 1.88
CA ALA A 3 14.35 6.79 0.46
C ALA A 3 12.93 6.71 -0.12
N VAL A 4 12.40 7.83 -0.60
CA VAL A 4 11.05 7.91 -1.18
C VAL A 4 11.11 7.68 -2.69
N PHE A 5 10.41 6.67 -3.21
CA PHE A 5 10.46 6.27 -4.62
C PHE A 5 9.10 6.27 -5.34
N GLY A 6 7.99 6.53 -4.63
CA GLY A 6 6.66 6.47 -5.22
C GLY A 6 5.55 6.98 -4.32
N LYS A 7 4.34 7.07 -4.90
CA LYS A 7 3.10 7.42 -4.19
C LYS A 7 1.95 6.60 -4.73
N VAL A 8 1.00 6.27 -3.87
CA VAL A 8 -0.27 5.65 -4.27
C VAL A 8 -1.14 6.72 -4.93
N ILE A 9 -1.51 6.53 -6.20
CA ILE A 9 -2.34 7.49 -6.96
C ILE A 9 -3.83 7.09 -7.03
N LYS A 10 -4.15 5.82 -6.75
CA LYS A 10 -5.51 5.25 -6.75
C LYS A 10 -5.58 4.15 -5.70
N GLY A 11 -6.76 3.95 -5.10
CA GLY A 11 -7.01 2.88 -4.12
C GLY A 11 -6.43 3.14 -2.72
N MET A 12 -6.30 4.40 -2.29
CA MET A 12 -5.83 4.71 -0.93
C MET A 12 -6.76 4.15 0.14
N ASP A 13 -8.07 4.08 -0.13
CA ASP A 13 -9.04 3.47 0.78
C ASP A 13 -8.76 1.98 1.03
N VAL A 14 -8.24 1.26 0.02
CA VAL A 14 -7.82 -0.15 0.16
C VAL A 14 -6.59 -0.24 1.06
N VAL A 15 -5.62 0.65 0.89
CA VAL A 15 -4.44 0.73 1.77
C VAL A 15 -4.86 1.01 3.22
N GLU A 16 -5.80 1.93 3.43
CA GLU A 16 -6.33 2.22 4.77
C GLU A 16 -7.09 1.03 5.38
N LYS A 17 -7.85 0.29 4.57
CA LYS A 17 -8.53 -0.94 5.03
C LYS A 17 -7.51 -1.99 5.47
N ILE A 18 -6.45 -2.20 4.69
CA ILE A 18 -5.34 -3.10 5.04
C ILE A 18 -4.67 -2.64 6.34
N GLY A 19 -4.46 -1.34 6.54
CA GLY A 19 -3.88 -0.81 7.77
C GLY A 19 -4.72 -0.99 9.03
N LYS A 20 -6.02 -1.31 8.90
CA LYS A 20 -6.97 -1.47 10.01
C LYS A 20 -7.32 -2.94 10.31
N VAL A 21 -6.76 -3.90 9.57
CA VAL A 21 -7.03 -5.33 9.83
C VAL A 21 -6.55 -5.73 11.22
N ALA A 22 -7.19 -6.74 11.81
CA ALA A 22 -6.75 -7.27 13.09
C ALA A 22 -5.31 -7.81 12.97
N THR A 23 -4.44 -7.42 13.89
CA THR A 23 -3.05 -7.88 13.96
C THR A 23 -2.77 -8.57 15.29
N GLY A 24 -1.70 -9.36 15.31
CA GLY A 24 -1.19 -10.01 16.50
C GLY A 24 0.32 -10.21 16.42
N ASN A 25 0.86 -10.99 17.36
CA ASN A 25 2.28 -11.32 17.39
C ASN A 25 2.49 -12.74 16.83
N ARG A 26 3.50 -12.92 15.98
CA ARG A 26 3.86 -14.21 15.40
C ARG A 26 5.38 -14.42 15.52
N GLY A 27 5.77 -15.33 16.42
CA GLY A 27 7.19 -15.52 16.77
C GLY A 27 7.79 -14.22 17.33
N PHE A 28 8.90 -13.78 16.73
CA PHE A 28 9.56 -12.52 17.09
C PHE A 28 9.00 -11.28 16.35
N HIS A 29 7.98 -11.44 15.51
CA HIS A 29 7.38 -10.34 14.75
C HIS A 29 6.09 -9.84 15.42
N GLN A 30 5.96 -8.52 15.53
CA GLN A 30 4.77 -7.81 16.04
C GLN A 30 3.94 -7.23 14.90
N ASN A 31 2.66 -6.94 15.15
CA ASN A 31 1.71 -6.34 14.19
C ASN A 31 1.51 -7.16 12.91
N VAL A 32 1.56 -8.48 13.02
CA VAL A 32 1.32 -9.40 11.91
C VAL A 32 -0.19 -9.55 11.71
N PRO A 33 -0.74 -9.37 10.50
CA PRO A 33 -2.17 -9.60 10.23
C PRO A 33 -2.61 -11.00 10.65
N VAL A 34 -3.75 -11.10 11.34
CA VAL A 34 -4.36 -12.38 11.73
C VAL A 34 -4.78 -13.15 10.48
N GLU A 35 -5.44 -12.45 9.57
CA GLU A 35 -5.73 -12.93 8.22
C GLU A 35 -4.65 -12.41 7.26
N PRO A 36 -3.97 -13.29 6.49
CA PRO A 36 -2.92 -12.87 5.58
C PRO A 36 -3.41 -11.91 4.49
N VAL A 37 -2.71 -10.79 4.31
CA VAL A 37 -2.93 -9.86 3.19
C VAL A 37 -1.92 -10.17 2.08
N VAL A 38 -2.39 -10.72 0.97
CA VAL A 38 -1.54 -11.23 -0.13
C VAL A 38 -1.72 -10.38 -1.39
N ILE A 39 -0.60 -10.08 -2.06
CA ILE A 39 -0.62 -9.48 -3.40
C ILE A 39 -0.72 -10.62 -4.41
N GLU A 40 -1.90 -10.82 -5.00
CA GLU A 40 -2.16 -11.92 -5.94
C GLU A 40 -1.46 -11.72 -7.30
N SER A 41 -1.38 -10.47 -7.77
CA SER A 41 -0.67 -10.13 -9.01
C SER A 41 -0.19 -8.68 -9.01
N ALA A 42 0.90 -8.43 -9.73
CA ALA A 42 1.43 -7.10 -9.98
C ALA A 42 1.80 -6.97 -11.45
N ARG A 43 1.53 -5.82 -12.06
CA ARG A 43 1.84 -5.54 -13.47
C ARG A 43 2.46 -4.16 -13.58
N VAL A 44 3.49 -4.04 -14.40
CA VAL A 44 4.00 -2.73 -14.83
C VAL A 44 3.00 -2.20 -15.85
N VAL A 45 2.21 -1.23 -15.42
CA VAL A 45 1.31 -0.51 -16.33
C VAL A 45 2.12 0.52 -17.09
N GLU A 46 1.87 0.65 -18.39
CA GLU A 46 2.41 1.77 -19.15
C GLU A 46 1.98 3.06 -18.46
N ALA A 47 2.92 4.00 -18.35
CA ALA A 47 2.77 5.17 -17.52
C ALA A 47 1.45 5.89 -17.85
N ALA A 48 0.53 5.93 -16.88
CA ALA A 48 -0.60 6.84 -16.95
C ALA A 48 -0.03 8.25 -17.14
N LYS A 49 -0.32 8.87 -18.29
CA LYS A 49 0.08 10.26 -18.61
C LYS A 49 0.01 11.09 -17.33
N PRO A 50 1.07 11.86 -16.98
CA PRO A 50 1.19 12.49 -15.68
C PRO A 50 -0.07 13.29 -15.39
N ALA A 51 -0.83 12.86 -14.38
CA ALA A 51 -2.04 13.53 -13.94
C ALA A 51 -1.65 14.96 -13.56
N LYS A 52 -2.20 15.94 -14.30
CA LYS A 52 -1.95 17.36 -14.11
C LYS A 52 -2.08 17.70 -12.63
N LYS A 53 -0.98 18.13 -12.03
CA LYS A 53 -0.94 18.64 -10.65
C LYS A 53 -1.78 19.92 -10.66
N ASN A 54 -2.95 19.89 -10.02
CA ASN A 54 -3.73 21.11 -9.77
C ASN A 54 -2.86 22.04 -8.91
N ALA A 55 -2.43 23.14 -9.50
CA ALA A 55 -1.86 24.27 -8.79
C ALA A 55 -3.02 25.05 -8.19
N LYS A 56 -3.00 25.21 -6.86
CA LYS A 56 -3.61 26.36 -6.19
C LYS A 56 -2.58 26.86 -5.18
#